data_AF-A0A6N8JN12-F1
#
_entry.id   AF-A0A6N8JN12-F1
#
_cell.length_a   1.000
_cell.length_b   1.000
_cell.length_c   1.000
_cell.angle_alpha   90.00
_cell.angle_beta   90.00
_cell.angle_gamma   90.00
#
_symmetry.space_group_name_H-M   'P 1'
#
loop_
_entity.id
_entity.type
_entity.pdbx_description
1 polymer ?
#
loop_
_entity_poly.entity_id
_entity_poly.type
_entity_poly.pdbx_seq_one_letter_code
_entity_poly.pdbx_strand_id
1 'polypeptide(L)'
;MIWHCGRFDFDTSTPLIMGIVNVTPDSFSDGGEYFDTETAVAHGLELAAQGAAIIDVGGESTRPGSDPVDPETEWERIGSVIAALAERELCVSVDTRHAEVAARALEAGASIINDVSGFRDPAMVAVAQRSGCGCVVMHMAGEPKTMQENPTYVDVVVEVRDYLRDRAAALEAAGIDHSRICIDPGPGFGKTPKQTIELMRNLHELVHLGYPVMVAASRKSYVSAAYKLDGADMHERDVASAAEALLACELGASVVRTHNVEMTAAALKDLRPAVLLGLGSNVALVAEPGEETEAKIAQINLAVGSLCSLPDTQIVDMASFYESEPAYYTDQDAFVNTVVLLRTGLPPKELLGHLHGIENSLGRVRTVENGPRTLDLDILDYQMYVASDDELTLPHPRVAERDFVVKPLLEILPGWELADGTPVNSVPEDARVGKARRL
;
A
#
# COMPACT_ATOMS: atom_id res chain seq x y z
N MET A 1 4.78 -6.12 7.33
CA MET A 1 5.54 -6.62 6.16
C MET A 1 6.86 -5.87 6.08
N ILE A 2 7.94 -6.61 5.83
CA ILE A 2 9.27 -6.06 5.61
C ILE A 2 9.59 -6.10 4.13
N TRP A 3 10.00 -4.97 3.56
CA TRP A 3 10.51 -4.87 2.20
C TRP A 3 12.05 -4.97 2.21
N HIS A 4 12.58 -6.06 1.67
CA HIS A 4 14.01 -6.36 1.66
C HIS A 4 14.69 -5.77 0.42
N CYS A 5 15.69 -4.92 0.66
CA CYS A 5 16.39 -4.12 -0.34
C CYS A 5 17.91 -4.22 -0.14
N GLY A 6 18.51 -5.31 -0.62
CA GLY A 6 19.95 -5.54 -0.48
C GLY A 6 20.35 -5.71 0.98
N ARG A 7 20.97 -4.66 1.56
CA ARG A 7 21.36 -4.62 2.98
C ARG A 7 20.36 -3.86 3.87
N PHE A 8 19.28 -3.35 3.30
CA PHE A 8 18.27 -2.55 3.98
C PHE A 8 16.96 -3.34 4.09
N ASP A 9 16.35 -3.29 5.27
CA ASP A 9 15.04 -3.86 5.54
C ASP A 9 14.14 -2.71 5.98
N PHE A 10 13.01 -2.53 5.29
CA PHE A 10 12.07 -1.48 5.63
C PHE A 10 10.76 -2.07 6.14
N ASP A 11 10.35 -1.67 7.35
CA ASP A 11 9.00 -1.93 7.83
C ASP A 11 8.01 -1.01 7.10
N THR A 12 7.15 -1.63 6.30
CA THR A 12 6.14 -0.94 5.50
C THR A 12 4.83 -0.73 6.25
N SER A 13 4.80 -1.02 7.57
CA SER A 13 3.69 -0.66 8.45
C SER A 13 3.49 0.86 8.49
N THR A 14 4.55 1.65 8.36
CA THR A 14 4.48 3.11 8.18
C THR A 14 4.96 3.49 6.79
N PRO A 15 4.39 4.52 6.14
CA PRO A 15 4.83 4.91 4.80
C PRO A 15 6.29 5.36 4.77
N LEU A 16 7.03 4.84 3.80
CA LEU A 16 8.42 5.20 3.51
C LEU A 16 8.44 6.30 2.46
N ILE A 17 9.38 7.25 2.58
CA ILE A 17 9.57 8.29 1.56
C ILE A 17 10.79 7.96 0.71
N MET A 18 10.58 7.93 -0.61
CA MET A 18 11.59 7.82 -1.65
C MET A 18 11.76 9.20 -2.33
N GLY A 19 12.91 9.84 -2.08
CA GLY A 19 13.24 11.15 -2.64
C GLY A 19 13.84 11.06 -4.04
N ILE A 20 13.36 11.88 -4.98
CA ILE A 20 13.77 11.84 -6.39
C ILE A 20 15.01 12.72 -6.65
N VAL A 21 16.05 12.15 -7.26
CA VAL A 21 17.24 12.86 -7.78
C VAL A 21 17.35 12.60 -9.29
N ASN A 22 16.88 13.54 -10.11
CA ASN A 22 16.96 13.44 -11.56
C ASN A 22 18.27 14.05 -12.09
N VAL A 23 19.19 13.23 -12.59
CA VAL A 23 20.45 13.68 -13.17
C VAL A 23 20.31 13.82 -14.68
N THR A 24 19.49 14.79 -15.10
CA THR A 24 19.24 15.10 -16.52
C THR A 24 19.65 16.54 -16.84
N PRO A 25 19.98 16.88 -18.10
CA PRO A 25 20.45 18.22 -18.48
C PRO A 25 19.53 19.37 -18.02
N ASP A 26 18.22 19.14 -18.01
CA ASP A 26 17.21 20.16 -17.68
C ASP A 26 16.97 20.31 -16.16
N SER A 27 17.54 19.44 -15.33
CA SER A 27 17.20 19.38 -13.89
C SER A 27 18.10 20.24 -12.99
N PHE A 28 19.31 20.60 -13.46
CA PHE A 28 20.31 21.34 -12.66
C PHE A 28 20.96 22.51 -13.43
N SER A 29 20.27 23.08 -14.41
CA SER A 29 20.86 24.05 -15.34
C SER A 29 21.06 25.45 -14.72
N ASP A 30 22.15 25.61 -13.96
CA ASP A 30 22.93 26.86 -13.85
C ASP A 30 24.20 26.74 -14.73
N GLY A 31 24.01 26.64 -16.04
CA GLY A 31 25.01 27.03 -17.06
C GLY A 31 26.41 26.38 -17.05
N GLY A 32 26.52 25.05 -17.11
CA GLY A 32 27.79 24.36 -17.39
C GLY A 32 27.63 23.09 -18.22
N GLU A 33 28.58 22.83 -19.14
CA GLU A 33 28.66 21.61 -19.98
C GLU A 33 29.04 20.32 -19.21
N TYR A 34 29.10 20.38 -17.87
CA TYR A 34 29.42 19.24 -17.01
C TYR A 34 28.29 19.06 -15.99
N PHE A 35 27.72 17.86 -15.94
CA PHE A 35 26.77 17.46 -14.91
C PHE A 35 27.43 17.63 -13.54
N ASP A 36 26.86 18.49 -12.67
CA ASP A 36 27.43 18.69 -11.35
C ASP A 36 27.03 17.54 -10.41
N THR A 37 27.87 16.49 -10.41
CA THR A 37 27.77 15.34 -9.51
C THR A 37 27.69 15.81 -8.05
N GLU A 38 28.43 16.86 -7.66
CA GLU A 38 28.43 17.36 -6.28
C GLU A 38 27.07 17.95 -5.91
N THR A 39 26.44 18.70 -6.81
CA THR A 39 25.08 19.21 -6.61
C THR A 39 24.05 18.08 -6.49
N ALA A 40 24.11 17.05 -7.35
CA ALA A 40 23.18 15.92 -7.26
C ALA A 40 23.35 15.12 -5.94
N VAL A 41 24.59 14.91 -5.50
CA VAL A 41 24.90 14.27 -4.21
C VAL A 41 24.44 15.14 -3.04
N ALA A 42 24.69 16.45 -3.08
CA ALA A 42 24.25 17.38 -2.05
C ALA A 42 22.73 17.40 -1.92
N HIS A 43 22.01 17.38 -3.04
CA HIS A 43 20.56 17.28 -3.06
C HIS A 43 20.07 15.95 -2.46
N GLY A 44 20.66 14.81 -2.84
CA GLY A 44 20.31 13.51 -2.24
C GLY A 44 20.51 13.49 -0.71
N LEU A 45 21.57 14.13 -0.21
CA LEU A 45 21.81 14.27 1.24
C LEU A 45 20.80 15.18 1.93
N GLU A 46 20.38 16.25 1.27
CA GLU A 46 19.32 17.13 1.75
C GLU A 46 17.99 16.38 1.87
N LEU A 47 17.60 15.62 0.85
CA LEU A 47 16.38 14.81 0.87
C LEU A 47 16.42 13.77 2.00
N ALA A 48 17.56 13.11 2.23
CA ALA A 48 17.74 12.20 3.36
C ALA A 48 17.56 12.93 4.71
N ALA A 49 18.14 14.13 4.86
CA ALA A 49 17.98 14.95 6.06
C ALA A 49 16.53 15.43 6.28
N GLN A 50 15.74 15.58 5.21
CA GLN A 50 14.30 15.90 5.28
C GLN A 50 13.42 14.68 5.64
N GLY A 51 13.98 13.47 5.69
CA GLY A 51 13.28 12.25 6.09
C GLY A 51 13.06 11.22 4.98
N ALA A 52 13.72 11.34 3.82
CA ALA A 52 13.70 10.28 2.82
C ALA A 52 14.48 9.06 3.32
N ALA A 53 13.83 7.90 3.34
CA ALA A 53 14.46 6.62 3.67
C ALA A 53 15.26 6.06 2.47
N ILE A 54 14.86 6.45 1.25
CA ILE A 54 15.44 5.98 0.00
C ILE A 54 15.68 7.18 -0.91
N ILE A 55 16.81 7.19 -1.61
CA ILE A 55 17.12 8.17 -2.66
C ILE A 55 17.06 7.47 -4.02
N ASP A 56 16.19 7.92 -4.91
CA ASP A 56 15.98 7.34 -6.24
C ASP A 56 16.67 8.20 -7.30
N VAL A 57 17.69 7.64 -7.94
CA VAL A 57 18.57 8.34 -8.88
C VAL A 57 18.25 7.89 -10.30
N GLY A 58 17.86 8.83 -11.15
CA GLY A 58 17.51 8.57 -12.55
C GLY A 58 18.30 9.44 -13.53
N GLY A 59 18.87 8.82 -14.56
CA GLY A 59 19.65 9.51 -15.61
C GLY A 59 18.89 9.74 -16.92
N GLU A 60 17.73 9.10 -17.06
CA GLU A 60 16.85 9.17 -18.23
C GLU A 60 15.52 9.85 -17.85
N SER A 61 15.09 10.81 -18.67
CA SER A 61 13.77 11.42 -18.50
C SER A 61 12.70 10.47 -19.03
N THR A 62 11.78 10.06 -18.17
CA THR A 62 10.62 9.22 -18.53
C THR A 62 9.37 10.05 -18.88
N ARG A 63 9.53 11.37 -19.07
CA ARG A 63 8.43 12.27 -19.44
C ARG A 63 7.95 12.00 -20.87
N PRO A 64 6.64 12.15 -21.16
CA PRO A 64 6.13 11.98 -22.52
C PRO A 64 6.90 12.84 -23.53
N GLY A 65 7.35 12.21 -24.62
CA GLY A 65 8.07 12.86 -25.71
C GLY A 65 9.60 13.00 -25.53
N SER A 66 10.18 12.53 -24.42
CA SER A 66 11.64 12.47 -24.26
C SER A 66 12.27 11.48 -25.26
N ASP A 67 13.50 11.78 -25.67
CA ASP A 67 14.29 10.86 -26.49
C ASP A 67 15.02 9.84 -25.60
N PRO A 68 15.09 8.57 -26.04
CA PRO A 68 15.87 7.54 -25.35
C PRO A 68 17.31 7.98 -25.13
N VAL A 69 17.84 7.68 -23.94
CA VAL A 69 19.26 7.84 -23.62
C VAL A 69 19.94 6.49 -23.80
N ASP A 70 21.12 6.46 -24.42
CA ASP A 70 21.89 5.22 -24.49
C ASP A 70 22.47 4.84 -23.11
N PRO A 71 22.66 3.53 -22.83
CA PRO A 71 23.10 3.07 -21.52
C PRO A 71 24.42 3.66 -21.00
N GLU A 72 25.38 3.97 -21.89
CA GLU A 72 26.65 4.57 -21.47
C GLU A 72 26.45 6.01 -21.01
N THR A 73 25.74 6.81 -21.80
CA THR A 73 25.39 8.19 -21.42
C THR A 73 24.58 8.24 -20.13
N GLU A 74 23.64 7.32 -19.93
CA GLU A 74 22.90 7.23 -18.67
C GLU A 74 23.82 6.90 -17.50
N TRP A 75 24.72 5.94 -17.67
CA TRP A 75 25.69 5.55 -16.65
C TRP A 75 26.66 6.69 -16.29
N GLU A 76 27.17 7.43 -17.28
CA GLU A 76 28.05 8.59 -17.06
C GLU A 76 27.38 9.67 -16.19
N ARG A 77 26.05 9.79 -16.26
CA ARG A 77 25.28 10.75 -15.43
C ARG A 77 25.15 10.28 -13.99
N ILE A 78 24.80 9.01 -13.78
CA ILE A 78 24.35 8.55 -12.46
C ILE A 78 25.40 7.79 -11.65
N GLY A 79 26.40 7.19 -12.30
CA GLY A 79 27.32 6.26 -11.64
C GLY A 79 28.05 6.86 -10.45
N SER A 80 28.64 8.05 -10.63
CA SER A 80 29.35 8.77 -9.56
C SER A 80 28.41 9.25 -8.44
N VAL A 81 27.16 9.61 -8.77
CA VAL A 81 26.15 10.03 -7.79
C VAL A 81 25.73 8.85 -6.91
N ILE A 82 25.44 7.70 -7.53
CA ILE A 82 25.07 6.47 -6.83
C ILE A 82 26.17 6.03 -5.89
N ALA A 83 27.41 5.92 -6.38
CA ALA A 83 28.56 5.50 -5.57
C ALA A 83 28.76 6.42 -4.35
N ALA A 84 28.73 7.74 -4.56
CA ALA A 84 28.89 8.72 -3.50
C ALA A 84 27.78 8.65 -2.44
N LEU A 85 26.52 8.47 -2.83
CA LEU A 85 25.41 8.33 -1.88
C LEU A 85 25.47 7.01 -1.12
N ALA A 86 25.84 5.91 -1.79
CA ALA A 86 25.97 4.58 -1.18
C ALA A 86 27.13 4.49 -0.17
N GLU A 87 28.25 5.17 -0.44
CA GLU A 87 29.39 5.32 0.49
C GLU A 87 28.99 6.01 1.81
N ARG A 88 27.94 6.84 1.78
CA ARG A 88 27.35 7.50 2.95
C ARG A 88 26.27 6.67 3.63
N GLU A 89 26.21 5.38 3.32
CA GLU A 89 25.28 4.40 3.90
C GLU A 89 23.80 4.68 3.62
N LEU A 90 23.48 5.53 2.62
CA LEU A 90 22.11 5.74 2.18
C LEU A 90 21.61 4.56 1.35
N CYS A 91 20.32 4.26 1.44
CA CYS A 91 19.66 3.34 0.52
C CYS A 91 19.41 4.04 -0.82
N VAL A 92 20.13 3.61 -1.86
CA VAL A 92 20.01 4.18 -3.21
C VAL A 92 19.19 3.24 -4.09
N SER A 93 18.16 3.79 -4.73
CA SER A 93 17.41 3.18 -5.83
C SER A 93 17.94 3.72 -7.15
N VAL A 94 18.06 2.86 -8.16
CA VAL A 94 18.35 3.26 -9.54
C VAL A 94 17.07 3.22 -10.36
N ASP A 95 16.66 4.37 -10.91
CA ASP A 95 15.53 4.49 -11.85
C ASP A 95 16.08 4.28 -13.27
N THR A 96 15.97 3.05 -13.76
CA THR A 96 16.47 2.67 -15.09
C THR A 96 15.69 1.51 -15.68
N ARG A 97 15.58 1.51 -17.01
CA ARG A 97 15.06 0.39 -17.81
C ARG A 97 16.16 -0.44 -18.48
N HIS A 98 17.43 -0.05 -18.34
CA HIS A 98 18.55 -0.72 -18.99
C HIS A 98 19.24 -1.68 -18.02
N ALA A 99 19.19 -2.98 -18.32
CA ALA A 99 19.76 -4.03 -17.47
C ALA A 99 21.27 -3.82 -17.18
N GLU A 100 22.01 -3.29 -18.15
CA GLU A 100 23.44 -2.97 -17.99
C GLU A 100 23.67 -1.86 -16.97
N VAL A 101 22.86 -0.80 -17.01
CA VAL A 101 22.94 0.32 -16.05
C VAL A 101 22.56 -0.18 -14.65
N ALA A 102 21.50 -0.99 -14.55
CA ALA A 102 21.08 -1.59 -13.28
C ALA A 102 22.20 -2.46 -12.67
N ALA A 103 22.88 -3.29 -13.48
CA ALA A 103 23.99 -4.12 -13.02
C ALA A 103 25.14 -3.27 -12.46
N ARG A 104 25.56 -2.24 -13.20
CA ARG A 104 26.63 -1.31 -12.77
C ARG A 104 26.24 -0.53 -11.51
N ALA A 105 24.98 -0.10 -11.42
CA ALA A 105 24.46 0.61 -10.25
C ALA A 105 24.49 -0.26 -8.99
N LEU A 106 24.11 -1.54 -9.08
CA LEU A 106 24.21 -2.48 -7.96
C LEU A 106 25.66 -2.71 -7.53
N GLU A 107 26.59 -2.82 -8.48
CA GLU A 107 28.04 -2.92 -8.19
C GLU A 107 28.57 -1.65 -7.50
N ALA A 108 28.03 -0.48 -7.84
CA ALA A 108 28.34 0.80 -7.20
C ALA A 108 27.64 1.02 -5.85
N GLY A 109 26.78 0.09 -5.40
CA GLY A 109 26.16 0.12 -4.08
C GLY A 109 24.67 0.48 -4.05
N ALA A 110 24.00 0.60 -5.20
CA ALA A 110 22.55 0.67 -5.23
C ALA A 110 21.92 -0.59 -4.61
N SER A 111 20.79 -0.42 -3.95
CA SER A 111 20.10 -1.49 -3.21
C SER A 111 18.72 -1.82 -3.77
N ILE A 112 18.20 -0.99 -4.69
CA ILE A 112 16.89 -1.14 -5.31
C ILE A 112 17.02 -0.87 -6.81
N ILE A 113 16.35 -1.70 -7.62
CA ILE A 113 16.08 -1.41 -9.03
C ILE A 113 14.65 -0.90 -9.13
N ASN A 114 14.48 0.31 -9.63
CA ASN A 114 13.20 0.89 -9.99
C ASN A 114 13.04 0.85 -11.51
N ASP A 115 12.31 -0.14 -12.02
CA ASP A 115 12.15 -0.37 -13.47
C ASP A 115 10.75 0.00 -13.91
N VAL A 116 10.64 1.18 -14.51
CA VAL A 116 9.40 1.70 -15.13
C VAL A 116 8.86 0.81 -16.25
N SER A 117 9.68 -0.08 -16.81
CA SER A 117 9.24 -1.04 -17.82
C SER A 117 8.59 -2.30 -17.22
N GLY A 118 8.65 -2.48 -15.90
CA GLY A 118 8.04 -3.61 -15.19
C GLY A 118 8.80 -4.93 -15.34
N PHE A 119 10.13 -4.88 -15.48
CA PHE A 119 11.01 -6.05 -15.66
C PHE A 119 10.72 -6.87 -16.92
N ARG A 120 10.15 -6.23 -17.96
CA ARG A 120 9.81 -6.91 -19.22
C ARG A 120 11.06 -7.46 -19.93
N ASP A 121 12.21 -6.84 -19.72
CA ASP A 121 13.50 -7.32 -20.24
C ASP A 121 14.02 -8.52 -19.41
N PRO A 122 14.19 -9.71 -20.03
CA PRO A 122 14.79 -10.86 -19.37
C PRO A 122 16.19 -10.59 -18.81
N ALA A 123 16.96 -9.68 -19.41
CA ALA A 123 18.26 -9.31 -18.88
C ALA A 123 18.15 -8.57 -17.54
N MET A 124 17.13 -7.71 -17.38
CA MET A 124 16.85 -7.02 -16.12
C MET A 124 16.47 -8.02 -15.02
N VAL A 125 15.62 -9.00 -15.34
CA VAL A 125 15.27 -10.10 -14.42
C VAL A 125 16.53 -10.86 -13.99
N ALA A 126 17.42 -11.17 -14.94
CA ALA A 126 18.66 -11.88 -14.64
C ALA A 126 19.62 -11.08 -13.74
N VAL A 127 19.61 -9.75 -13.82
CA VAL A 127 20.36 -8.88 -12.89
C VAL A 127 19.76 -8.97 -11.49
N ALA A 128 18.44 -8.82 -11.34
CA ALA A 128 17.76 -8.92 -10.05
C ALA A 128 17.91 -10.30 -9.38
N GLN A 129 17.91 -11.39 -10.16
CA GLN A 129 18.15 -12.76 -9.67
C GLN A 129 19.53 -12.94 -9.05
N ARG A 130 20.55 -12.28 -9.59
CA ARG A 130 21.94 -12.40 -9.14
C ARG A 130 22.27 -11.48 -7.96
N SER A 131 21.32 -10.66 -7.53
CA SER A 131 21.49 -9.71 -6.44
C SER A 131 20.44 -9.95 -5.33
N GLY A 132 20.62 -9.28 -4.20
CA GLY A 132 19.62 -9.19 -3.13
C GLY A 132 18.75 -7.92 -3.24
N CYS A 133 18.78 -7.18 -4.34
CA CYS A 133 18.16 -5.86 -4.42
C CYS A 133 16.63 -5.91 -4.30
N GLY A 134 16.04 -4.82 -3.82
CA GLY A 134 14.60 -4.58 -3.96
C GLY A 134 14.25 -4.34 -5.43
N CYS A 135 13.03 -4.68 -5.83
CA CYS A 135 12.54 -4.56 -7.20
C CYS A 135 11.22 -3.79 -7.21
N VAL A 136 11.19 -2.59 -7.78
CA VAL A 136 9.95 -1.83 -8.00
C VAL A 136 9.43 -2.16 -9.39
N VAL A 137 8.30 -2.87 -9.45
CA VAL A 137 7.64 -3.32 -10.67
C VAL A 137 6.52 -2.34 -11.00
N MET A 138 6.70 -1.55 -12.06
CA MET A 138 5.71 -0.57 -12.47
C MET A 138 4.81 -1.07 -13.61
N HIS A 139 3.54 -0.67 -13.59
CA HIS A 139 2.67 -0.74 -14.76
C HIS A 139 2.90 0.45 -15.71
N MET A 140 3.22 0.15 -16.97
CA MET A 140 3.21 1.12 -18.07
C MET A 140 2.57 0.49 -19.32
N ALA A 141 1.55 1.16 -19.89
CA ALA A 141 1.01 0.78 -21.19
C ALA A 141 1.79 1.47 -22.31
N GLY A 142 2.26 0.70 -23.29
CA GLY A 142 3.10 1.22 -24.39
C GLY A 142 4.54 1.51 -23.96
N GLU A 143 5.15 2.52 -24.58
CA GLU A 143 6.50 3.01 -24.29
C GLU A 143 6.44 4.48 -23.84
N PRO A 144 7.39 5.00 -23.03
CA PRO A 144 7.31 6.36 -22.47
C PRO A 144 7.01 7.46 -23.51
N LYS A 145 7.54 7.30 -24.72
CA LYS A 145 7.37 8.23 -25.84
C LYS A 145 5.94 8.26 -26.41
N THR A 146 5.27 7.10 -26.49
CA THR A 146 3.98 6.93 -27.20
C THR A 146 2.80 6.59 -26.29
N MET A 147 3.05 6.29 -25.01
CA MET A 147 2.05 5.79 -24.06
C MET A 147 0.83 6.71 -23.89
N GLN A 148 0.99 8.01 -24.13
CA GLN A 148 -0.08 9.01 -23.97
C GLN A 148 -0.93 9.25 -25.22
N GLU A 149 -0.62 8.61 -26.36
CA GLU A 149 -1.28 8.93 -27.64
C GLU A 149 -2.73 8.43 -27.72
N ASN A 150 -3.06 7.27 -27.13
CA ASN A 150 -4.43 6.76 -27.03
C ASN A 150 -4.58 5.59 -26.03
N PRO A 151 -4.43 5.81 -24.71
CA PRO A 151 -4.54 4.73 -23.74
C PRO A 151 -6.00 4.27 -23.59
N THR A 152 -6.27 3.02 -23.98
CA THR A 152 -7.59 2.40 -23.87
C THR A 152 -7.60 1.30 -22.82
N TYR A 153 -8.47 1.45 -21.83
CA TYR A 153 -8.81 0.44 -20.83
C TYR A 153 -10.32 0.26 -20.84
N VAL A 154 -10.78 -0.97 -20.64
CA VAL A 154 -12.17 -1.27 -20.29
C VAL A 154 -12.38 -0.96 -18.80
N ASP A 155 -11.46 -1.42 -17.96
CA ASP A 155 -11.40 -1.14 -16.53
C ASP A 155 -9.92 -0.99 -16.12
N VAL A 156 -9.50 0.25 -15.90
CA VAL A 156 -8.10 0.55 -15.61
C VAL A 156 -7.63 -0.05 -14.28
N VAL A 157 -8.54 -0.22 -13.31
CA VAL A 157 -8.20 -0.77 -12.00
C VAL A 157 -7.90 -2.26 -12.14
N VAL A 158 -8.83 -3.00 -12.73
CA VAL A 158 -8.71 -4.45 -12.92
C VAL A 158 -7.52 -4.78 -13.82
N GLU A 159 -7.36 -4.08 -14.95
CA GLU A 159 -6.28 -4.36 -15.90
C GLU A 159 -4.88 -4.06 -15.30
N VAL A 160 -4.73 -2.97 -14.54
CA VAL A 160 -3.46 -2.64 -13.88
C VAL A 160 -3.15 -3.63 -12.75
N ARG A 161 -4.15 -3.97 -11.93
CA ARG A 161 -4.01 -4.98 -10.86
C ARG A 161 -3.57 -6.32 -11.43
N ASP A 162 -4.26 -6.78 -12.46
CA ASP A 162 -4.00 -8.07 -13.08
C ASP A 162 -2.61 -8.12 -13.73
N TYR A 163 -2.21 -7.04 -14.42
CA TYR A 163 -0.85 -6.91 -14.93
C TYR A 163 0.20 -7.00 -13.81
N LEU A 164 0.05 -6.22 -12.74
CA LEU A 164 1.02 -6.20 -11.64
C LEU A 164 1.11 -7.54 -10.93
N ARG A 165 -0.02 -8.22 -10.70
CA ARG A 165 -0.08 -9.58 -10.17
C ARG A 165 0.74 -10.54 -11.04
N ASP A 166 0.47 -10.55 -12.35
CA ASP A 166 1.09 -11.51 -13.26
C ASP A 166 2.60 -11.22 -13.44
N ARG A 167 2.99 -9.94 -13.40
CA ARG A 167 4.40 -9.52 -13.42
C ARG A 167 5.14 -9.91 -12.14
N ALA A 168 4.56 -9.67 -10.98
CA ALA A 168 5.16 -10.06 -9.70
C ALA A 168 5.30 -11.59 -9.60
N ALA A 169 4.26 -12.34 -9.95
CA ALA A 169 4.30 -13.80 -10.01
C ALA A 169 5.38 -14.33 -10.98
N ALA A 170 5.62 -13.64 -12.10
CA ALA A 170 6.71 -14.00 -13.02
C ALA A 170 8.10 -13.78 -12.41
N LEU A 171 8.29 -12.75 -11.59
CA LEU A 171 9.54 -12.54 -10.85
C LEU A 171 9.73 -13.57 -9.74
N GLU A 172 8.67 -13.92 -9.00
CA GLU A 172 8.68 -14.99 -8.01
C GLU A 172 9.01 -16.35 -8.65
N ALA A 173 8.41 -16.67 -9.79
CA ALA A 173 8.72 -17.87 -10.56
C ALA A 173 10.17 -17.88 -11.09
N ALA A 174 10.77 -16.70 -11.28
CA ALA A 174 12.18 -16.54 -11.58
C ALA A 174 13.08 -16.66 -10.33
N GLY A 175 12.51 -16.82 -9.13
CA GLY A 175 13.27 -16.97 -7.88
C GLY A 175 13.63 -15.66 -7.19
N ILE A 176 13.00 -14.54 -7.56
CA ILE A 176 13.07 -13.31 -6.77
C ILE A 176 12.09 -13.46 -5.60
N ASP A 177 12.57 -13.28 -4.38
CA ASP A 177 11.74 -13.44 -3.19
C ASP A 177 10.60 -12.41 -3.15
N HIS A 178 9.41 -12.85 -2.74
CA HIS A 178 8.20 -12.02 -2.59
C HIS A 178 8.49 -10.72 -1.83
N SER A 179 9.24 -10.83 -0.74
CA SER A 179 9.54 -9.73 0.17
C SER A 179 10.52 -8.69 -0.41
N ARG A 180 11.08 -8.93 -1.60
CA ARG A 180 11.90 -7.97 -2.34
C ARG A 180 11.12 -7.15 -3.35
N ILE A 181 9.87 -7.51 -3.63
CA ILE A 181 9.07 -6.91 -4.70
C ILE A 181 8.20 -5.78 -4.11
N CYS A 182 8.19 -4.63 -4.77
CA CYS A 182 7.25 -3.54 -4.56
C CYS A 182 6.54 -3.27 -5.88
N ILE A 183 5.23 -2.96 -5.85
CA ILE A 183 4.44 -2.70 -7.06
C ILE A 183 4.08 -1.22 -7.18
N ASP A 184 4.12 -0.69 -8.41
CA ASP A 184 3.73 0.70 -8.72
C ASP A 184 2.64 0.72 -9.81
N PRO A 185 1.44 1.31 -9.56
CA PRO A 185 0.39 1.48 -10.57
C PRO A 185 0.81 2.31 -11.80
N GLY A 186 1.93 3.02 -11.72
CA GLY A 186 2.43 3.91 -12.76
C GLY A 186 1.45 5.03 -13.08
N PRO A 187 1.09 5.90 -12.12
CA PRO A 187 0.18 7.01 -12.39
C PRO A 187 0.80 7.93 -13.46
N GLY A 188 0.02 8.31 -14.48
CA GLY A 188 0.55 9.08 -15.62
C GLY A 188 1.39 8.29 -16.63
N PHE A 189 1.53 6.96 -16.49
CA PHE A 189 2.18 6.10 -17.48
C PHE A 189 1.16 5.31 -18.28
N GLY A 190 0.88 5.81 -19.49
CA GLY A 190 -0.09 5.20 -20.42
C GLY A 190 -1.53 5.26 -19.91
N LYS A 191 -1.90 6.35 -19.24
CA LYS A 191 -3.22 6.59 -18.65
C LYS A 191 -3.59 8.05 -18.78
N THR A 192 -4.85 8.33 -19.10
CA THR A 192 -5.42 9.68 -19.02
C THR A 192 -5.48 10.15 -17.56
N PRO A 193 -5.64 11.48 -17.31
CA PRO A 193 -5.90 11.98 -15.97
C PRO A 193 -7.10 11.31 -15.29
N LYS A 194 -8.21 11.11 -16.01
CA LYS A 194 -9.41 10.47 -15.47
C LYS A 194 -9.14 9.02 -15.05
N GLN A 195 -8.51 8.23 -15.91
CA GLN A 195 -8.13 6.84 -15.61
C GLN A 195 -7.14 6.78 -14.44
N THR A 196 -6.19 7.72 -14.36
CA THR A 196 -5.25 7.77 -13.24
C THR A 196 -5.98 8.09 -11.93
N ILE A 197 -6.93 9.04 -11.93
CA ILE A 197 -7.74 9.35 -10.74
C ILE A 197 -8.54 8.11 -10.33
N GLU A 198 -9.22 7.44 -11.27
CA GLU A 198 -9.98 6.21 -11.01
C GLU A 198 -9.10 5.13 -10.35
N LEU A 199 -7.90 4.89 -10.89
CA LEU A 199 -6.93 3.96 -10.34
C LEU A 199 -6.48 4.35 -8.92
N MET A 200 -6.10 5.62 -8.70
CA MET A 200 -5.63 6.08 -7.39
C MET A 200 -6.72 6.06 -6.32
N ARG A 201 -7.99 6.24 -6.69
CA ARG A 201 -9.13 6.16 -5.75
C ARG A 201 -9.51 4.72 -5.39
N ASN A 202 -9.03 3.74 -6.14
CA ASN A 202 -9.23 2.31 -5.88
C ASN A 202 -7.90 1.60 -5.58
N LEU A 203 -6.94 2.31 -4.96
CA LEU A 203 -5.60 1.77 -4.72
C LEU A 203 -5.58 0.53 -3.81
N HIS A 204 -6.57 0.38 -2.92
CA HIS A 204 -6.73 -0.78 -2.03
C HIS A 204 -6.83 -2.11 -2.81
N GLU A 205 -7.38 -2.10 -4.03
CA GLU A 205 -7.41 -3.27 -4.93
C GLU A 205 -6.00 -3.78 -5.30
N LEU A 206 -4.98 -2.91 -5.27
CA LEU A 206 -3.59 -3.31 -5.47
C LEU A 206 -2.95 -3.83 -4.19
N VAL A 207 -3.38 -3.33 -3.03
CA VAL A 207 -2.92 -3.80 -1.71
C VAL A 207 -3.30 -5.27 -1.49
N HIS A 208 -4.44 -5.71 -2.05
CA HIS A 208 -4.88 -7.12 -2.04
C HIS A 208 -3.88 -8.08 -2.70
N LEU A 209 -2.93 -7.58 -3.49
CA LEU A 209 -1.89 -8.42 -4.09
C LEU A 209 -0.83 -8.84 -3.06
N GLY A 210 -0.82 -8.23 -1.88
CA GLY A 210 0.09 -8.59 -0.79
C GLY A 210 1.52 -8.07 -0.98
N TYR A 211 1.73 -7.01 -1.76
CA TYR A 211 3.04 -6.38 -1.93
C TYR A 211 3.04 -4.97 -1.34
N PRO A 212 4.19 -4.41 -0.94
CA PRO A 212 4.34 -2.97 -0.74
C PRO A 212 3.91 -2.22 -2.01
N VAL A 213 3.00 -1.26 -1.85
CA VAL A 213 2.50 -0.45 -2.96
C VAL A 213 3.16 0.92 -2.96
N MET A 214 3.78 1.28 -4.07
CA MET A 214 4.34 2.61 -4.30
C MET A 214 3.29 3.57 -4.86
N VAL A 215 3.37 4.84 -4.46
CA VAL A 215 2.67 5.96 -5.09
C VAL A 215 3.66 7.05 -5.52
N ALA A 216 3.68 7.31 -6.83
CA ALA A 216 4.47 8.39 -7.43
C ALA A 216 3.56 9.52 -7.94
N ALA A 217 2.92 10.28 -7.04
CA ALA A 217 1.98 11.35 -7.39
C ALA A 217 2.65 12.68 -7.78
N SER A 218 3.90 12.88 -7.35
CA SER A 218 4.55 14.20 -7.31
C SER A 218 4.57 14.93 -8.66
N ARG A 219 3.92 16.10 -8.69
CA ARG A 219 3.88 17.05 -9.81
C ARG A 219 3.31 16.48 -11.12
N LYS A 220 2.55 15.37 -11.04
CA LYS A 220 1.96 14.75 -12.24
C LYS A 220 0.70 15.49 -12.69
N SER A 221 0.45 15.46 -14.00
CA SER A 221 -0.68 16.16 -14.64
C SER A 221 -2.05 15.74 -14.10
N TYR A 222 -2.21 14.48 -13.67
CA TYR A 222 -3.47 14.02 -13.08
C TYR A 222 -3.77 14.70 -11.74
N VAL A 223 -2.76 15.03 -10.94
CA VAL A 223 -2.94 15.81 -9.69
C VAL A 223 -3.44 17.20 -10.05
N SER A 224 -2.84 17.85 -11.05
CA SER A 224 -3.33 19.14 -11.53
C SER A 224 -4.79 19.07 -12.00
N ALA A 225 -5.18 18.00 -12.69
CA ALA A 225 -6.56 17.80 -13.11
C ALA A 225 -7.52 17.54 -11.93
N ALA A 226 -7.12 16.71 -10.96
CA ALA A 226 -7.93 16.35 -9.80
C ALA A 226 -8.18 17.55 -8.87
N TYR A 227 -7.15 18.37 -8.66
CA TYR A 227 -7.18 19.53 -7.76
C TYR A 227 -7.46 20.85 -8.49
N LYS A 228 -7.70 20.81 -9.81
CA LYS A 228 -8.01 21.99 -10.65
C LYS A 228 -6.95 23.09 -10.57
N LEU A 229 -5.69 22.71 -10.73
CA LEU A 229 -4.50 23.56 -10.56
C LEU A 229 -4.05 24.26 -11.85
N ASP A 230 -4.99 24.61 -12.73
CA ASP A 230 -4.66 25.30 -13.97
C ASP A 230 -4.06 26.69 -13.67
N GLY A 231 -2.80 26.89 -14.05
CA GLY A 231 -2.06 28.13 -13.76
C GLY A 231 -1.46 28.22 -12.35
N ALA A 232 -1.59 27.18 -11.52
CA ALA A 232 -1.01 27.12 -10.19
C ALA A 232 0.52 27.07 -10.23
N ASP A 233 1.15 27.67 -9.23
CA ASP A 233 2.61 27.68 -9.09
C ASP A 233 3.16 26.32 -8.61
N MET A 234 4.49 26.22 -8.48
CA MET A 234 5.12 24.96 -8.07
C MET A 234 4.80 24.59 -6.61
N HIS A 235 4.64 25.58 -5.74
CA HIS A 235 4.33 25.34 -4.34
C HIS A 235 2.92 24.76 -4.18
N GLU A 236 1.93 25.33 -4.87
CA GLU A 236 0.56 24.83 -4.90
C GLU A 236 0.49 23.38 -5.43
N ARG A 237 1.30 23.05 -6.44
CA ARG A 237 1.41 21.68 -6.96
C ARG A 237 2.06 20.71 -5.98
N ASP A 238 3.06 21.16 -5.23
CA ASP A 238 3.69 20.35 -4.18
C ASP A 238 2.70 20.08 -3.04
N VAL A 239 1.90 21.09 -2.63
CA VAL A 239 0.85 20.92 -1.61
C VAL A 239 -0.17 19.88 -2.04
N ALA A 240 -0.67 19.98 -3.28
CA ALA A 240 -1.61 18.99 -3.80
C ALA A 240 -0.98 17.59 -3.96
N SER A 241 0.30 17.52 -4.32
CA SER A 241 1.02 16.25 -4.43
C SER A 241 1.17 15.56 -3.07
N ALA A 242 1.48 16.32 -2.02
CA ALA A 242 1.58 15.79 -0.66
C ALA A 242 0.21 15.33 -0.14
N ALA A 243 -0.86 16.09 -0.42
CA ALA A 243 -2.22 15.68 -0.10
C ALA A 243 -2.63 14.39 -0.83
N GLU A 244 -2.30 14.25 -2.12
CA GLU A 244 -2.59 13.04 -2.88
C GLU A 244 -1.79 11.83 -2.36
N ALA A 245 -0.54 12.04 -1.94
CA ALA A 245 0.26 10.99 -1.31
C ALA A 245 -0.34 10.51 0.02
N LEU A 246 -0.84 11.43 0.86
CA LEU A 246 -1.54 11.08 2.10
C LEU A 246 -2.79 10.24 1.79
N LEU A 247 -3.62 10.66 0.84
CA LEU A 247 -4.83 9.91 0.44
C LEU A 247 -4.50 8.51 -0.09
N ALA A 248 -3.41 8.36 -0.85
CA ALA A 248 -2.94 7.05 -1.28
C ALA A 248 -2.48 6.17 -0.10
N CYS A 249 -1.78 6.74 0.89
CA CYS A 249 -1.39 6.02 2.11
C CYS A 249 -2.60 5.64 2.97
N GLU A 250 -3.64 6.49 2.99
CA GLU A 250 -4.92 6.16 3.64
C GLU A 250 -5.55 4.90 3.02
N LEU A 251 -5.40 4.71 1.71
CA LEU A 251 -5.83 3.53 0.97
C LEU A 251 -4.81 2.37 0.97
N GLY A 252 -3.70 2.50 1.70
CA GLY A 252 -2.74 1.41 1.93
C GLY A 252 -1.44 1.47 1.13
N ALA A 253 -1.14 2.57 0.42
CA ALA A 253 0.22 2.78 -0.11
C ALA A 253 1.26 2.81 1.03
N SER A 254 2.40 2.16 0.82
CA SER A 254 3.48 2.08 1.82
C SER A 254 4.78 2.74 1.39
N VAL A 255 4.91 3.12 0.12
CA VAL A 255 6.10 3.82 -0.40
C VAL A 255 5.65 5.05 -1.18
N VAL A 256 6.15 6.23 -0.84
CA VAL A 256 5.82 7.49 -1.52
C VAL A 256 7.04 8.02 -2.25
N ARG A 257 6.96 8.08 -3.58
CA ARG A 257 8.02 8.64 -4.43
C ARG A 257 7.74 10.11 -4.74
N THR A 258 8.61 11.02 -4.29
CA THR A 258 8.33 12.47 -4.30
C THR A 258 9.55 13.37 -4.53
N HIS A 259 9.32 14.56 -5.07
CA HIS A 259 10.33 15.62 -5.18
C HIS A 259 10.44 16.45 -3.88
N ASN A 260 9.32 16.71 -3.21
CA ASN A 260 9.29 17.56 -2.01
C ASN A 260 9.12 16.70 -0.77
N VAL A 261 10.24 16.22 -0.23
CA VAL A 261 10.28 15.28 0.89
C VAL A 261 9.76 15.93 2.16
N GLU A 262 10.22 17.14 2.49
CA GLU A 262 9.79 17.86 3.70
C GLU A 262 8.26 18.00 3.75
N MET A 263 7.63 18.46 2.66
CA MET A 263 6.18 18.66 2.62
C MET A 263 5.41 17.33 2.65
N THR A 264 5.93 16.30 1.98
CA THR A 264 5.33 14.96 2.02
C THR A 264 5.41 14.38 3.42
N ALA A 265 6.57 14.48 4.08
CA ALA A 265 6.77 14.05 5.46
C ALA A 265 5.86 14.80 6.44
N ALA A 266 5.64 16.10 6.21
CA ALA A 266 4.69 16.88 6.99
C ALA A 266 3.25 16.38 6.84
N ALA A 267 2.80 16.12 5.61
CA ALA A 267 1.45 15.61 5.35
C ALA A 267 1.24 14.19 5.91
N LEU A 268 2.24 13.31 5.81
CA LEU A 268 2.14 11.93 6.30
C LEU A 268 2.05 11.83 7.83
N LYS A 269 2.38 12.89 8.58
CA LYS A 269 2.14 12.93 10.04
C LYS A 269 0.66 12.91 10.39
N ASP A 270 -0.21 13.33 9.46
CA ASP A 270 -1.65 13.32 9.63
C ASP A 270 -2.29 11.97 9.22
N LEU A 271 -1.48 10.96 8.85
CA LEU A 271 -1.99 9.64 8.52
C LEU A 271 -2.64 8.98 9.75
N ARG A 272 -3.95 8.77 9.65
CA ARG A 272 -4.74 8.09 10.68
C ARG A 272 -4.33 6.62 10.80
N PRO A 273 -4.21 6.05 12.01
CA PRO A 273 -3.89 4.64 12.18
C PRO A 273 -4.98 3.74 11.56
N ALA A 274 -4.54 2.62 11.00
CA ALA A 274 -5.42 1.55 10.53
C ALA A 274 -5.98 0.75 11.71
N VAL A 275 -7.26 0.36 11.61
CA VAL A 275 -7.94 -0.48 12.60
C VAL A 275 -8.68 -1.58 11.86
N LEU A 276 -8.55 -2.80 12.38
CA LEU A 276 -9.28 -3.95 11.89
C LEU A 276 -10.43 -4.25 12.85
N LEU A 277 -11.66 -4.25 12.32
CA LEU A 277 -12.84 -4.62 13.06
C LEU A 277 -13.34 -5.99 12.60
N GLY A 278 -13.65 -6.86 13.55
CA GLY A 278 -14.35 -8.12 13.31
C GLY A 278 -15.83 -7.91 13.55
N LEU A 279 -16.66 -8.27 12.58
CA LEU A 279 -18.11 -8.17 12.67
C LEU A 279 -18.71 -9.56 12.59
N GLY A 280 -19.63 -9.89 13.50
CA GLY A 280 -20.30 -11.19 13.51
C GLY A 280 -21.77 -11.11 13.94
N SER A 281 -22.63 -11.90 13.31
CA SER A 281 -24.02 -12.09 13.73
C SER A 281 -24.43 -13.55 13.60
N ASN A 282 -25.10 -14.10 14.62
CA ASN A 282 -25.76 -15.41 14.50
C ASN A 282 -27.26 -15.38 14.82
N VAL A 283 -27.81 -14.25 15.23
CA VAL A 283 -29.25 -14.09 15.49
C VAL A 283 -29.84 -13.05 14.55
N ALA A 284 -30.66 -13.51 13.60
CA ALA A 284 -31.44 -12.61 12.75
C ALA A 284 -32.56 -11.95 13.58
N LEU A 285 -32.59 -10.61 13.62
CA LEU A 285 -33.64 -9.85 14.31
C LEU A 285 -35.02 -10.06 13.69
N VAL A 286 -35.06 -10.12 12.36
CA VAL A 286 -36.27 -10.33 11.55
C VAL A 286 -35.86 -11.18 10.36
N ALA A 287 -36.36 -12.41 10.26
CA ALA A 287 -36.17 -13.30 9.12
C ALA A 287 -37.40 -14.21 8.95
N GLU A 288 -37.77 -14.49 7.71
CA GLU A 288 -38.63 -15.63 7.40
C GLU A 288 -37.81 -16.93 7.39
N PRO A 289 -38.43 -18.10 7.62
CA PRO A 289 -37.72 -19.37 7.54
C PRO A 289 -37.01 -19.56 6.19
N GLY A 290 -35.70 -19.71 6.21
CA GLY A 290 -34.85 -19.84 5.02
C GLY A 290 -34.17 -18.55 4.55
N GLU A 291 -34.42 -17.40 5.19
CA GLU A 291 -33.78 -16.10 4.89
C GLU A 291 -32.81 -15.64 6.00
N GLU A 292 -32.44 -16.55 6.90
CA GLU A 292 -31.68 -16.20 8.11
C GLU A 292 -30.28 -15.66 7.79
N THR A 293 -29.63 -16.19 6.75
CA THR A 293 -28.28 -15.74 6.34
C THR A 293 -28.32 -14.33 5.77
N GLU A 294 -29.27 -14.05 4.88
CA GLU A 294 -29.50 -12.75 4.26
C GLU A 294 -29.88 -11.71 5.31
N ALA A 295 -30.69 -12.09 6.30
CA ALA A 295 -31.03 -11.22 7.43
C ALA A 295 -29.80 -10.89 8.29
N LYS A 296 -28.91 -11.85 8.55
CA LYS A 296 -27.63 -11.61 9.26
C LYS A 296 -26.71 -10.68 8.45
N ILE A 297 -26.61 -10.88 7.14
CA ILE A 297 -25.86 -9.99 6.24
C ILE A 297 -26.43 -8.57 6.28
N ALA A 298 -27.76 -8.42 6.23
CA ALA A 298 -28.41 -7.11 6.30
C ALA A 298 -28.11 -6.39 7.63
N GLN A 299 -28.10 -7.12 8.76
CA GLN A 299 -27.70 -6.56 10.06
C GLN A 299 -26.26 -6.06 10.07
N ILE A 300 -25.33 -6.83 9.51
CA ILE A 300 -23.92 -6.42 9.41
C ILE A 300 -23.80 -5.18 8.52
N ASN A 301 -24.50 -5.12 7.38
CA ASN A 301 -24.50 -3.94 6.51
C ASN A 301 -25.07 -2.68 7.21
N LEU A 302 -26.08 -2.82 8.07
CA LEU A 302 -26.58 -1.71 8.89
C LEU A 302 -25.53 -1.23 9.90
N ALA A 303 -24.76 -2.15 10.49
CA ALA A 303 -23.65 -1.81 11.36
C ALA A 303 -22.56 -1.04 10.60
N VAL A 304 -22.18 -1.53 9.41
CA VAL A 304 -21.22 -0.85 8.51
C VAL A 304 -21.71 0.55 8.13
N GLY A 305 -23.00 0.71 7.81
CA GLY A 305 -23.58 2.04 7.55
C GLY A 305 -23.50 2.97 8.76
N SER A 306 -23.58 2.43 9.98
CA SER A 306 -23.41 3.20 11.22
C SER A 306 -21.95 3.59 11.46
N LEU A 307 -20.99 2.73 11.09
CA LEU A 307 -19.54 3.03 11.13
C LEU A 307 -19.19 4.23 10.24
N CYS A 308 -19.86 4.40 9.09
CA CYS A 308 -19.68 5.57 8.21
C CYS A 308 -20.04 6.91 8.88
N SER A 309 -20.82 6.89 9.96
CA SER A 309 -21.26 8.08 10.68
C SER A 309 -20.36 8.42 11.88
N LEU A 310 -19.32 7.62 12.14
CA LEU A 310 -18.39 7.89 13.22
C LEU A 310 -17.52 9.11 12.91
N PRO A 311 -17.22 9.95 13.91
CA PRO A 311 -16.34 11.09 13.72
C PRO A 311 -14.93 10.63 13.33
N ASP A 312 -14.29 11.42 12.46
CA ASP A 312 -12.90 11.23 12.04
C ASP A 312 -12.53 9.80 11.60
N THR A 313 -13.51 9.09 11.03
CA THR A 313 -13.39 7.68 10.67
C THR A 313 -13.72 7.49 9.20
N GLN A 314 -12.91 6.68 8.52
CA GLN A 314 -13.12 6.28 7.14
C GLN A 314 -12.99 4.78 7.02
N ILE A 315 -14.00 4.14 6.43
CA ILE A 315 -13.87 2.76 5.98
C ILE A 315 -13.00 2.78 4.72
N VAL A 316 -11.94 1.97 4.75
CA VAL A 316 -11.03 1.78 3.64
C VAL A 316 -11.48 0.61 2.79
N ASP A 317 -11.84 -0.50 3.44
CA ASP A 317 -12.17 -1.75 2.76
C ASP A 317 -13.00 -2.70 3.67
N MET A 318 -13.63 -3.70 3.06
CA MET A 318 -14.40 -4.73 3.75
C MET A 318 -14.25 -6.07 3.03
N ALA A 319 -13.93 -7.11 3.79
CA ALA A 319 -13.85 -8.47 3.27
C ALA A 319 -15.23 -9.01 2.86
N SER A 320 -15.24 -10.09 2.10
CA SER A 320 -16.46 -10.84 1.82
C SER A 320 -17.12 -11.36 3.10
N PHE A 321 -18.37 -11.79 3.00
CA PHE A 321 -19.04 -12.47 4.09
C PHE A 321 -18.58 -13.93 4.19
N TYR A 322 -18.41 -14.40 5.42
CA TYR A 322 -18.04 -15.77 5.74
C TYR A 322 -19.04 -16.38 6.71
N GLU A 323 -19.52 -17.58 6.41
CA GLU A 323 -20.28 -18.37 7.36
C GLU A 323 -19.35 -19.23 8.20
N SER A 324 -19.58 -19.30 9.51
CA SER A 324 -18.80 -20.15 10.41
C SER A 324 -19.66 -20.90 11.42
N GLU A 325 -19.16 -22.06 11.83
CA GLU A 325 -19.68 -22.75 13.02
C GLU A 325 -19.33 -21.98 14.31
N PRO A 326 -20.10 -22.13 15.40
CA PRO A 326 -19.77 -21.53 16.67
C PRO A 326 -18.50 -22.14 17.30
N ALA A 327 -17.58 -21.29 17.78
CA ALA A 327 -16.26 -21.75 18.24
C ALA A 327 -16.18 -22.16 19.72
N TYR A 328 -16.92 -21.51 20.63
CA TYR A 328 -16.76 -21.67 22.08
C TYR A 328 -18.04 -22.11 22.81
N TYR A 329 -19.19 -21.68 22.29
CA TYR A 329 -20.51 -22.12 22.72
C TYR A 329 -21.20 -22.74 21.51
N THR A 330 -21.33 -24.06 21.45
CA THR A 330 -21.66 -24.78 20.21
C THR A 330 -23.15 -24.99 19.96
N ASP A 331 -23.99 -24.85 21.00
CA ASP A 331 -25.44 -24.99 20.91
C ASP A 331 -26.10 -23.67 20.47
N GLN A 332 -25.79 -23.25 19.24
CA GLN A 332 -26.34 -22.05 18.61
C GLN A 332 -26.21 -22.10 17.09
N ASP A 333 -26.95 -21.22 16.40
CA ASP A 333 -26.90 -21.11 14.93
C ASP A 333 -25.53 -20.64 14.43
N ALA A 334 -25.26 -20.95 13.16
CA ALA A 334 -24.07 -20.48 12.45
C ALA A 334 -23.99 -18.94 12.41
N PHE A 335 -22.76 -18.44 12.43
CA PHE A 335 -22.46 -17.02 12.33
C PHE A 335 -22.25 -16.62 10.86
N VAL A 336 -22.65 -15.40 10.52
CA VAL A 336 -22.10 -14.66 9.38
C VAL A 336 -21.09 -13.67 9.94
N ASN A 337 -19.90 -13.61 9.34
CA ASN A 337 -18.79 -12.77 9.77
C ASN A 337 -18.18 -12.01 8.59
N THR A 338 -17.55 -10.86 8.89
CA THR A 338 -16.66 -10.15 7.96
C THR A 338 -15.62 -9.36 8.77
N VAL A 339 -14.59 -8.86 8.08
CA VAL A 339 -13.61 -7.92 8.62
C VAL A 339 -13.71 -6.62 7.87
N VAL A 340 -13.75 -5.51 8.60
CA VAL A 340 -13.72 -4.15 8.05
C VAL A 340 -12.39 -3.51 8.40
N LEU A 341 -11.71 -2.97 7.38
CA LEU A 341 -10.55 -2.11 7.54
C LEU A 341 -11.02 -0.65 7.55
N LEU A 342 -10.66 0.08 8.60
CA LEU A 342 -10.90 1.50 8.71
C LEU A 342 -9.64 2.26 9.10
N ARG A 343 -9.65 3.57 8.88
CA ARG A 343 -8.70 4.51 9.48
C ARG A 343 -9.46 5.51 10.32
N THR A 344 -8.95 5.78 11.52
CA THR A 344 -9.62 6.69 12.45
C THR A 344 -8.64 7.44 13.34
N GLY A 345 -8.94 8.69 13.68
CA GLY A 345 -8.24 9.41 14.74
C GLY A 345 -8.81 9.17 16.14
N LEU A 346 -9.87 8.37 16.27
CA LEU A 346 -10.49 8.07 17.57
C LEU A 346 -9.60 7.16 18.43
N PRO A 347 -9.33 7.52 19.70
CA PRO A 347 -8.63 6.63 20.62
C PRO A 347 -9.34 5.27 20.77
N PRO A 348 -8.61 4.16 21.01
CA PRO A 348 -9.20 2.82 21.02
C PRO A 348 -10.42 2.64 21.94
N LYS A 349 -10.39 3.25 23.14
CA LYS A 349 -11.51 3.16 24.10
C LYS A 349 -12.74 3.96 23.66
N GLU A 350 -12.53 5.09 23.01
CA GLU A 350 -13.63 5.90 22.46
C GLU A 350 -14.29 5.16 21.29
N LEU A 351 -13.48 4.57 20.40
CA LEU A 351 -13.97 3.69 19.35
C LEU A 351 -14.77 2.52 19.93
N LEU A 352 -14.26 1.82 20.95
CA LEU A 352 -14.97 0.73 21.64
C LEU A 352 -16.34 1.18 22.16
N GLY A 353 -16.42 2.37 22.77
CA GLY A 353 -17.68 2.96 23.22
C GLY A 353 -18.68 3.19 22.08
N HIS A 354 -18.21 3.67 20.92
CA HIS A 354 -19.03 3.81 19.72
C HIS A 354 -19.52 2.46 19.19
N LEU A 355 -18.65 1.44 19.13
CA LEU A 355 -19.02 0.09 18.71
C LEU A 355 -20.11 -0.51 19.60
N HIS A 356 -19.96 -0.40 20.92
CA HIS A 356 -21.01 -0.80 21.86
C HIS A 356 -22.33 -0.05 21.63
N GLY A 357 -22.28 1.24 21.27
CA GLY A 357 -23.44 2.03 20.89
C GLY A 357 -24.17 1.46 19.68
N ILE A 358 -23.44 1.10 18.63
CA ILE A 358 -23.98 0.49 17.39
C ILE A 358 -24.65 -0.84 17.73
N GLU A 359 -23.96 -1.71 18.47
CA GLU A 359 -24.51 -3.00 18.90
C GLU A 359 -25.81 -2.87 19.69
N ASN A 360 -25.85 -1.95 20.65
CA ASN A 360 -27.07 -1.71 21.45
C ASN A 360 -28.22 -1.21 20.57
N SER A 361 -27.93 -0.36 19.58
CA SER A 361 -28.93 0.12 18.62
C SER A 361 -29.49 -0.98 17.71
N LEU A 362 -28.70 -2.05 17.50
CA LEU A 362 -29.06 -3.24 16.72
C LEU A 362 -29.43 -4.44 17.62
N GLY A 363 -29.87 -4.16 18.85
CA GLY A 363 -30.54 -5.13 19.72
C GLY A 363 -29.62 -6.12 20.44
N ARG A 364 -28.32 -5.84 20.56
CA ARG A 364 -27.40 -6.71 21.32
C ARG A 364 -27.81 -6.76 22.79
N VAL A 365 -27.98 -7.96 23.33
CA VAL A 365 -28.23 -8.19 24.77
C VAL A 365 -27.16 -9.13 25.33
N ARG A 366 -26.44 -8.70 26.38
CA ARG A 366 -25.36 -9.47 27.01
C ARG A 366 -25.88 -10.25 28.23
N THR A 367 -26.59 -11.37 28.01
CA THR A 367 -27.09 -12.25 29.09
C THR A 367 -26.20 -13.45 29.38
N VAL A 368 -25.54 -14.01 28.36
CA VAL A 368 -24.70 -15.21 28.45
C VAL A 368 -23.37 -14.95 27.76
N GLU A 369 -22.27 -15.32 28.41
CA GLU A 369 -20.92 -15.22 27.83
C GLU A 369 -20.80 -16.11 26.58
N ASN A 370 -20.32 -15.55 25.47
CA ASN A 370 -20.25 -16.21 24.15
C ASN A 370 -21.60 -16.73 23.59
N GLY A 371 -22.72 -16.28 24.15
CA GLY A 371 -24.05 -16.67 23.72
C GLY A 371 -24.51 -16.03 22.40
N PRO A 372 -25.71 -16.39 21.93
CA PRO A 372 -26.29 -15.87 20.69
C PRO A 372 -26.44 -14.34 20.73
N ARG A 373 -26.12 -13.69 19.61
CA ARG A 373 -26.11 -12.23 19.49
C ARG A 373 -26.50 -11.76 18.09
N THR A 374 -27.24 -10.66 18.06
CA THR A 374 -27.67 -10.00 16.82
C THR A 374 -26.52 -9.31 16.10
N LEU A 375 -25.51 -8.87 16.86
CA LEU A 375 -24.28 -8.27 16.36
C LEU A 375 -23.18 -8.33 17.42
N ASP A 376 -21.95 -8.50 16.96
CA ASP A 376 -20.71 -8.37 17.72
C ASP A 376 -19.70 -7.59 16.88
N LEU A 377 -19.15 -6.52 17.44
CA LEU A 377 -18.13 -5.67 16.85
C LEU A 377 -16.89 -5.71 17.75
N ASP A 378 -15.84 -6.40 17.30
CA ASP A 378 -14.57 -6.51 18.02
C ASP A 378 -13.50 -5.64 17.34
N ILE A 379 -12.72 -4.89 18.13
CA ILE A 379 -11.45 -4.32 17.64
C ILE A 379 -10.43 -5.45 17.63
N LEU A 380 -10.04 -5.90 16.44
CA LEU A 380 -9.11 -7.02 16.24
C LEU A 380 -7.66 -6.56 16.37
N ASP A 381 -7.34 -5.45 15.73
CA ASP A 381 -6.01 -4.86 15.72
C ASP A 381 -6.13 -3.35 15.54
N TYR A 382 -5.15 -2.63 16.08
CA TYR A 382 -5.10 -1.18 16.00
C TYR A 382 -3.64 -0.80 15.81
N GLN A 383 -3.32 -0.28 14.61
CA GLN A 383 -1.97 0.00 14.16
C GLN A 383 -1.18 0.83 15.19
N MET A 384 -0.01 0.35 15.60
CA MET A 384 0.89 0.93 16.62
C MET A 384 0.39 0.87 18.08
N TYR A 385 -0.76 0.27 18.37
CA TYR A 385 -1.28 0.16 19.73
C TYR A 385 -1.15 -1.27 20.26
N VAL A 386 -0.24 -1.46 21.21
CA VAL A 386 -0.16 -2.66 22.05
C VAL A 386 -0.53 -2.27 23.46
N ALA A 387 -1.69 -2.74 23.93
CA ALA A 387 -2.23 -2.37 25.23
C ALA A 387 -3.00 -3.53 25.84
N SER A 388 -2.98 -3.64 27.16
CA SER A 388 -3.83 -4.59 27.89
C SER A 388 -4.25 -3.96 29.21
N ASP A 389 -5.55 -3.78 29.37
CA ASP A 389 -6.18 -3.40 30.62
C ASP A 389 -7.50 -4.16 30.82
N ASP A 390 -8.20 -3.90 31.93
CA ASP A 390 -9.43 -4.59 32.31
C ASP A 390 -10.59 -4.39 31.32
N GLU A 391 -10.51 -3.38 30.44
CA GLU A 391 -11.55 -3.00 29.48
C GLU A 391 -11.21 -3.43 28.05
N LEU A 392 -9.94 -3.32 27.64
CA LEU A 392 -9.52 -3.58 26.26
C LEU A 392 -8.10 -4.17 26.19
N THR A 393 -7.94 -5.24 25.41
CA THR A 393 -6.64 -5.81 25.04
C THR A 393 -6.45 -5.72 23.53
N LEU A 394 -5.32 -5.13 23.10
CA LEU A 394 -4.92 -4.91 21.71
C LEU A 394 -3.48 -5.39 21.48
N PRO A 395 -3.21 -6.09 20.37
CA PRO A 395 -4.21 -6.69 19.47
C PRO A 395 -5.10 -7.70 20.22
N HIS A 396 -6.28 -8.01 19.67
CA HIS A 396 -7.18 -8.96 20.30
C HIS A 396 -6.49 -10.34 20.42
N PRO A 397 -6.42 -10.96 21.62
CA PRO A 397 -5.49 -12.07 21.89
C PRO A 397 -5.80 -13.35 21.10
N ARG A 398 -7.00 -13.46 20.55
CA ARG A 398 -7.49 -14.62 19.81
C ARG A 398 -7.62 -14.43 18.30
N VAL A 399 -7.00 -13.38 17.72
CA VAL A 399 -7.10 -13.14 16.26
C VAL A 399 -6.62 -14.36 15.48
N ALA A 400 -5.41 -14.85 15.76
CA ALA A 400 -4.80 -15.93 14.97
C ALA A 400 -5.50 -17.29 15.11
N GLU A 401 -6.19 -17.56 16.23
CA GLU A 401 -6.87 -18.85 16.46
C GLU A 401 -8.26 -18.96 15.82
N ARG A 402 -8.86 -17.85 15.36
CA ARG A 402 -10.25 -17.80 14.85
C ARG A 402 -10.27 -17.80 13.33
N ASP A 403 -10.71 -18.88 12.70
CA ASP A 403 -10.71 -19.01 11.25
C ASP A 403 -11.64 -17.98 10.57
N PHE A 404 -12.77 -17.67 11.21
CA PHE A 404 -13.72 -16.62 10.80
C PHE A 404 -13.20 -15.18 10.94
N VAL A 405 -12.01 -14.99 11.54
CA VAL A 405 -11.28 -13.70 11.55
C VAL A 405 -10.14 -13.75 10.55
N VAL A 406 -9.32 -14.82 10.59
CA VAL A 406 -8.10 -14.92 9.79
C VAL A 406 -8.40 -14.93 8.29
N LYS A 407 -9.40 -15.69 7.83
CA LYS A 407 -9.75 -15.77 6.40
C LYS A 407 -10.19 -14.43 5.80
N PRO A 408 -11.21 -13.75 6.35
CA PRO A 408 -11.61 -12.43 5.84
C PRO A 408 -10.50 -11.37 5.97
N LEU A 409 -9.70 -11.39 7.04
CA LEU A 409 -8.59 -10.44 7.18
C LEU A 409 -7.55 -10.62 6.05
N LEU A 410 -7.12 -11.85 5.80
CA LEU A 410 -6.12 -12.15 4.77
C LEU A 410 -6.65 -12.00 3.33
N GLU A 411 -7.98 -11.91 3.14
CA GLU A 411 -8.57 -11.56 1.85
C GLU A 411 -8.21 -10.13 1.44
N ILE A 412 -8.26 -9.18 2.37
CA ILE A 412 -8.03 -7.76 2.10
C ILE A 412 -6.61 -7.29 2.45
N LEU A 413 -5.93 -7.96 3.38
CA LEU A 413 -4.56 -7.64 3.80
C LEU A 413 -3.72 -8.93 3.88
N PRO A 414 -3.27 -9.48 2.75
CA PRO A 414 -2.37 -10.63 2.75
C PRO A 414 -1.07 -10.31 3.49
N GLY A 415 -0.63 -11.24 4.34
CA GLY A 415 0.62 -11.09 5.09
C GLY A 415 0.59 -10.03 6.20
N TRP A 416 -0.60 -9.63 6.67
CA TRP A 416 -0.72 -8.72 7.81
C TRP A 416 -0.05 -9.27 9.07
N GLU A 417 0.69 -8.40 9.75
CA GLU A 417 1.27 -8.62 11.06
C GLU A 417 0.58 -7.66 12.03
N LEU A 418 0.13 -8.21 13.16
CA LEU A 418 -0.55 -7.43 14.19
C LEU A 418 0.40 -6.40 14.81
N ALA A 419 -0.15 -5.41 15.54
CA ALA A 419 0.65 -4.36 16.16
C ALA A 419 1.74 -4.86 17.14
N ASP A 420 1.62 -6.08 17.65
CA ASP A 420 2.62 -6.74 18.51
C ASP A 420 3.67 -7.58 17.73
N GLY A 421 3.62 -7.54 16.40
CA GLY A 421 4.49 -8.29 15.49
C GLY A 421 4.03 -9.72 15.21
N THR A 422 2.88 -10.17 15.75
CA THR A 422 2.37 -11.52 15.51
C THR A 422 1.79 -11.63 14.09
N PRO A 423 2.26 -12.56 13.23
CA PRO A 423 1.62 -12.83 11.95
C PRO A 423 0.20 -13.36 12.16
N VAL A 424 -0.78 -12.85 11.42
CA VAL A 424 -2.20 -13.26 11.56
C VAL A 424 -2.39 -14.76 11.30
N ASN A 425 -1.59 -15.33 10.41
CA ASN A 425 -1.61 -16.76 10.07
C ASN A 425 -0.68 -17.63 10.93
N SER A 426 -0.17 -17.12 12.06
CA SER A 426 0.76 -17.85 12.94
C SER A 426 0.22 -19.17 13.49
N VAL A 427 -1.12 -19.32 13.60
CA VAL A 427 -1.78 -20.60 13.90
C VAL A 427 -2.18 -21.29 12.59
N PRO A 428 -1.78 -22.56 12.37
CA PRO A 428 -2.17 -23.34 11.19
C PRO A 428 -3.69 -23.50 11.03
N GLU A 429 -4.18 -23.50 9.78
CA GLU A 429 -5.62 -23.52 9.49
C GLU A 429 -6.35 -24.70 10.13
N ASP A 430 -5.75 -25.89 10.18
CA ASP A 430 -6.33 -27.09 10.80
C ASP A 430 -6.52 -26.95 12.32
N ALA A 431 -5.65 -26.18 12.99
CA ALA A 431 -5.70 -25.91 14.43
C ALA A 431 -6.64 -24.76 14.83
N ARG A 432 -7.15 -23.96 13.87
CA ARG A 432 -8.06 -22.83 14.16
C ARG A 432 -9.47 -23.30 14.53
N VAL A 433 -10.18 -22.51 15.35
CA VAL A 433 -11.57 -22.76 15.73
C VAL A 433 -12.55 -21.98 14.86
N GLY A 434 -13.82 -22.41 14.82
CA GLY A 434 -14.90 -21.74 14.09
C GLY A 434 -14.64 -21.73 12.59
N LYS A 435 -14.53 -22.92 11.98
CA LYS A 435 -14.17 -23.05 10.56
C LYS A 435 -15.11 -22.22 9.69
N ALA A 436 -14.51 -21.40 8.83
CA ALA A 436 -15.23 -20.43 8.03
C ALA A 436 -15.17 -20.76 6.55
N ARG A 437 -16.30 -20.56 5.86
CA ARG A 437 -16.44 -20.66 4.41
C ARG A 437 -16.96 -19.33 3.86
N ARG A 438 -16.39 -18.86 2.76
CA ARG A 438 -16.88 -17.67 2.05
C ARG A 438 -18.29 -17.97 1.52
N LEU A 439 -19.21 -17.01 1.68
CA LEU A 439 -20.59 -17.07 1.20
C LEU A 439 -20.72 -16.67 -0.27
#